data_AF-A0A7V3HLB2-F1
#
_entry.id   AF-A0A7V3HLB2-F1
#
_cell.length_a   1.000
_cell.length_b   1.000
_cell.length_c   1.000
_cell.angle_alpha   90.00
_cell.angle_beta   90.00
_cell.angle_gamma   90.00
#
_symmetry.space_group_name_H-M   'P 1'
#
loop_
_entity.id
_entity.type
_entity.pdbx_description
1 polymer ?
#
loop_
_entity_poly.entity_id
_entity_poly.type
_entity_poly.pdbx_seq_one_letter_code
_entity_poly.pdbx_strand_id
1 'polypeptide(L)'
;MGPLKYNRRQIWFKEGKLRERNLLTLLAIVLLISFCLWVDLPQTKALNLQVGPVKLYREIKFRLGLDLQGGLQVVLEADVPPGEALRPESMDAARNIVQNRVDGMGVVEAVVQRQGERRILVELPGIANPDEAIATLKTTGRLEFVEAGLAQLPEGLKILTTYEVTPSLSITPTVTPEITPTATGEVTPALEMTPTPSLEVSPTPTSEVTLAVTPILEATPTATLAPAATPELTPTITPGIAPTATPTPTQEISPTVRIYRTIMTGKHLRSAKVGSDEFGRPEIDFELTPEGTEIFAKYTREHVGEFLAIVLDGVVISCPRIREPITEGRGRITSEKGFTLEEARHLAVILQYGALPVPLKVIQVRSVGPALGQDALQKTLRAGIIGLIVVLTFMLSYYRVPGFLADLALISYGLINLAIYKFGIPGLFPGVTLSLPGITGFLLSTGMAVDANILIFERMKEELRQGRPLPVAIEAGFSRAWTSIRDSNLSTLLTCIVLYWFGSNFGASMVKGFAITLFIGVCVSMFTAITMTRTFLSFVFDLVGRFLEKRPWLLGI
;
A
#
# COMPACT_ATOMS: atom_id res chain seq x y z
N MET A 1 74.00 23.74 -0.17
CA MET A 1 72.81 22.90 0.10
C MET A 1 73.23 21.44 0.03
N GLY A 2 73.09 20.67 1.11
CA GLY A 2 73.47 19.25 1.13
C GLY A 2 72.38 18.33 0.55
N PRO A 3 72.72 17.17 -0.02
CA PRO A 3 71.74 16.25 -0.57
C PRO A 3 70.94 15.56 0.55
N LEU A 4 69.61 15.70 0.51
CA LEU A 4 68.71 14.98 1.41
C LEU A 4 68.81 13.47 1.15
N LYS A 5 69.48 12.75 2.05
CA LYS A 5 69.52 11.28 2.06
C LYS A 5 68.13 10.72 2.39
N TYR A 6 67.30 10.56 1.35
CA TYR A 6 65.98 9.94 1.49
C TYR A 6 66.12 8.48 1.94
N ASN A 7 65.64 8.17 3.13
CA ASN A 7 65.97 6.93 3.83
C ASN A 7 65.12 5.74 3.30
N ARG A 8 65.72 4.86 2.49
CA ARG A 8 65.04 3.69 1.88
C ARG A 8 64.27 2.82 2.89
N ARG A 9 64.70 2.74 4.16
CA ARG A 9 63.99 1.96 5.19
C ARG A 9 62.61 2.51 5.54
N GLN A 10 62.41 3.83 5.49
CA GLN A 10 61.09 4.43 5.74
C GLN A 10 60.11 4.18 4.60
N ILE A 11 60.60 4.13 3.34
CA ILE A 11 59.77 3.81 2.18
C ILE A 11 59.22 2.37 2.33
N TRP A 12 60.11 1.40 2.56
CA TRP A 12 59.73 -0.01 2.77
C TRP A 12 58.73 -0.21 3.92
N PHE A 13 58.92 0.46 5.06
CA PHE A 13 57.96 0.37 6.18
C PHE A 13 56.59 0.98 5.85
N LYS A 14 56.56 2.08 5.07
CA LYS A 14 55.32 2.74 4.67
C LYS A 14 54.56 1.94 3.61
N GLU A 15 55.28 1.36 2.65
CA GLU A 15 54.74 0.42 1.65
C GLU A 15 54.15 -0.84 2.29
N GLY A 16 54.86 -1.48 3.23
CA GLY A 16 54.35 -2.64 3.95
C GLY A 16 53.04 -2.35 4.71
N LYS A 17 52.99 -1.23 5.44
CA LYS A 17 51.81 -0.82 6.22
C LYS A 17 50.63 -0.37 5.35
N LEU A 18 50.86 0.11 4.13
CA LEU A 18 49.80 0.38 3.16
C LEU A 18 49.22 -0.93 2.60
N ARG A 19 50.08 -1.89 2.25
CA ARG A 19 49.68 -3.19 1.70
C ARG A 19 48.90 -4.04 2.69
N GLU A 20 49.27 -4.01 3.97
CA GLU A 20 48.54 -4.65 5.08
C GLU A 20 47.11 -4.08 5.22
N ARG A 21 46.96 -2.75 5.16
CA ARG A 21 45.64 -2.10 5.21
C ARG A 21 44.76 -2.48 4.02
N ASN A 22 45.32 -2.50 2.80
CA ASN A 22 44.60 -2.91 1.60
C ASN A 22 44.16 -4.38 1.65
N LEU A 23 44.97 -5.26 2.26
CA LEU A 23 44.62 -6.66 2.48
C LEU A 23 43.46 -6.81 3.48
N LEU A 24 43.50 -6.06 4.58
CA LEU A 24 42.42 -6.05 5.58
C LEU A 24 41.10 -5.51 5.00
N THR A 25 41.14 -4.45 4.18
CA THR A 25 39.94 -3.95 3.51
C THR A 25 39.42 -4.94 2.46
N LEU A 26 40.30 -5.64 1.73
CA LEU A 26 39.90 -6.70 0.81
C LEU A 26 39.22 -7.86 1.54
N LEU A 27 39.77 -8.32 2.67
CA LEU A 27 39.15 -9.36 3.50
C LEU A 27 37.79 -8.92 4.04
N ALA A 28 37.65 -7.67 4.51
CA ALA A 28 36.36 -7.11 4.93
C ALA A 28 35.34 -7.05 3.78
N ILE A 29 35.77 -6.70 2.57
CA ILE A 29 34.94 -6.72 1.35
C ILE A 29 34.49 -8.15 1.02
N VAL A 30 35.39 -9.13 1.04
CA VAL A 30 35.07 -10.54 0.78
C VAL A 30 34.10 -11.09 1.82
N LEU A 31 34.27 -10.75 3.10
CA LEU A 31 33.33 -11.13 4.17
C LEU A 31 31.95 -10.47 3.96
N LEU A 32 31.90 -9.19 3.61
CA LEU A 32 30.66 -8.47 3.30
C LEU A 32 29.92 -9.09 2.11
N ILE A 33 30.63 -9.35 1.00
CA ILE A 33 30.05 -10.00 -0.19
C ILE A 33 29.57 -11.40 0.18
N SER A 34 30.35 -12.18 0.93
CA SER A 34 29.95 -13.53 1.38
C SER A 34 28.68 -13.50 2.24
N PHE A 35 28.55 -12.48 3.10
CA PHE A 35 27.34 -12.25 3.90
C PHE A 35 26.13 -11.86 3.02
N CYS A 36 26.29 -10.92 2.09
CA CYS A 36 25.23 -10.55 1.15
C CYS A 36 24.78 -11.75 0.31
N LEU A 37 25.73 -12.55 -0.18
CA LEU A 37 25.48 -13.74 -0.98
C LEU A 37 24.76 -14.84 -0.15
N TRP A 38 25.06 -14.97 1.14
CA TRP A 38 24.30 -15.81 2.08
C TRP A 38 22.87 -15.30 2.33
N VAL A 39 22.65 -13.99 2.40
CA VAL A 39 21.31 -13.38 2.47
C VAL A 39 20.54 -13.55 1.15
N ASP A 40 21.24 -13.51 0.01
CA ASP A 40 20.61 -13.44 -1.30
C ASP A 40 20.26 -14.80 -1.92
N LEU A 41 21.04 -15.85 -1.63
CA LEU A 41 20.86 -17.17 -2.22
C LEU A 41 19.46 -17.75 -1.91
N PRO A 42 18.80 -18.39 -2.89
CA PRO A 42 17.51 -19.02 -2.69
C PRO A 42 17.62 -20.17 -1.68
N GLN A 43 16.61 -20.30 -0.82
CA GLN A 43 16.57 -21.25 0.29
C GLN A 43 16.43 -22.71 -0.16
N THR A 44 17.52 -23.29 -0.65
CA THR A 44 17.63 -24.73 -0.81
C THR A 44 17.98 -25.36 0.55
N LYS A 45 17.42 -26.54 0.85
CA LYS A 45 17.66 -27.26 2.13
C LYS A 45 19.14 -27.62 2.39
N ALA A 46 20.02 -27.44 1.39
CA ALA A 46 21.43 -27.80 1.42
C ALA A 46 22.36 -26.77 2.11
N LEU A 47 21.92 -25.52 2.32
CA LEU A 47 22.75 -24.43 2.85
C LEU A 47 22.39 -24.02 4.30
N ASN A 48 21.80 -24.95 5.06
CA ASN A 48 21.51 -24.77 6.48
C ASN A 48 22.80 -24.83 7.33
N LEU A 49 23.43 -23.68 7.59
CA LEU A 49 24.60 -23.60 8.46
C LEU A 49 24.18 -23.74 9.93
N GLN A 50 24.25 -24.96 10.47
CA GLN A 50 23.89 -25.25 11.86
C GLN A 50 25.02 -24.88 12.83
N VAL A 51 24.96 -23.67 13.39
CA VAL A 51 25.91 -23.20 14.41
C VAL A 51 25.37 -23.53 15.80
N GLY A 52 25.65 -24.76 16.26
CA GLY A 52 25.24 -25.24 17.58
C GLY A 52 23.72 -25.41 17.73
N PRO A 53 23.12 -25.02 18.88
CA PRO A 53 21.69 -25.21 19.13
C PRO A 53 20.78 -24.22 18.37
N VAL A 54 21.34 -23.19 17.73
CA VAL A 54 20.57 -22.13 17.07
C VAL A 54 20.28 -22.51 15.61
N LYS A 55 19.04 -22.93 15.35
CA LYS A 55 18.53 -23.13 13.98
C LYS A 55 18.01 -21.81 13.42
N LEU A 56 18.83 -21.08 12.67
CA LEU A 56 18.41 -19.90 11.91
C LEU A 56 17.58 -20.29 10.66
N TYR A 57 16.36 -20.80 10.88
CA TYR A 57 15.33 -20.83 9.84
C TYR A 57 14.96 -19.39 9.49
N ARG A 58 14.99 -19.05 8.19
CA ARG A 58 14.79 -17.65 7.83
C ARG A 58 14.25 -17.45 6.41
N GLU A 59 12.94 -17.44 6.25
CA GLU A 59 12.31 -17.13 4.96
C GLU A 59 12.48 -15.65 4.57
N ILE A 60 13.65 -15.27 4.05
CA ILE A 60 13.90 -13.91 3.54
C ILE A 60 13.30 -13.77 2.13
N LYS A 61 11.98 -13.58 2.06
CA LYS A 61 11.25 -13.25 0.83
C LYS A 61 11.30 -11.74 0.59
N PHE A 62 11.23 -11.33 -0.68
CA PHE A 62 10.99 -9.92 -1.00
C PHE A 62 9.60 -9.51 -0.53
N ARG A 63 9.51 -8.38 0.18
CA ARG A 63 8.27 -7.65 0.40
C ARG A 63 7.92 -6.97 -0.92
N LEU A 64 6.77 -7.28 -1.50
CA LEU A 64 6.35 -6.69 -2.78
C LEU A 64 5.16 -5.77 -2.52
N GLY A 65 5.16 -4.62 -3.19
CA GLY A 65 4.08 -3.64 -3.10
C GLY A 65 2.86 -4.05 -3.93
N LEU A 66 1.76 -3.33 -3.69
CA LEU A 66 0.48 -3.52 -4.35
C LEU A 66 0.58 -3.61 -5.88
N ASP A 67 1.38 -2.75 -6.52
CA ASP A 67 1.51 -2.74 -7.98
C ASP A 67 2.14 -4.03 -8.56
N LEU A 68 2.81 -4.86 -7.74
CA LEU A 68 3.45 -6.11 -8.16
C LEU A 68 2.65 -7.36 -7.80
N GLN A 69 2.05 -7.40 -6.60
CA GLN A 69 1.25 -8.54 -6.15
C GLN A 69 -0.23 -8.43 -6.55
N GLY A 70 -0.70 -7.24 -6.91
CA GLY A 70 -2.12 -6.93 -6.92
C GLY A 70 -2.71 -6.83 -5.51
N GLY A 71 -4.00 -6.54 -5.42
CA GLY A 71 -4.73 -6.34 -4.17
C GLY A 71 -5.50 -5.02 -4.17
N LEU A 72 -5.58 -4.37 -3.01
CA LEU A 72 -6.46 -3.23 -2.75
C LEU A 72 -5.72 -2.05 -2.08
N GLN A 73 -5.94 -0.84 -2.58
CA GLN A 73 -5.62 0.43 -1.89
C GLN A 73 -6.93 1.16 -1.57
N VAL A 74 -7.09 1.57 -0.30
CA VAL A 74 -8.23 2.33 0.21
C VAL A 74 -7.72 3.58 0.92
N VAL A 75 -8.36 4.71 0.67
CA VAL A 75 -8.20 5.90 1.52
C VAL A 75 -9.48 6.10 2.32
N LEU A 76 -9.33 6.07 3.64
CA LEU A 76 -10.36 6.30 4.64
C LEU A 76 -10.25 7.74 5.15
N GLU A 77 -11.37 8.40 5.44
CA GLU A 77 -11.43 9.75 6.01
C GLU A 77 -12.37 9.79 7.21
N ALA A 78 -11.99 10.55 8.25
CA ALA A 78 -12.78 10.77 9.46
C ALA A 78 -14.11 11.49 9.17
N ASP A 79 -15.22 10.79 9.37
CA ASP A 79 -16.58 11.26 9.10
C ASP A 79 -17.20 11.95 10.34
N VAL A 80 -16.52 13.01 10.77
CA VAL A 80 -16.92 13.84 11.92
C VAL A 80 -17.84 14.98 11.46
N PRO A 81 -18.94 15.28 12.17
CA PRO A 81 -19.85 16.39 11.84
C PRO A 81 -19.15 17.76 11.69
N PRO A 82 -19.70 18.69 10.89
CA PRO A 82 -19.14 20.02 10.72
C PRO A 82 -19.07 20.78 12.06
N GLY A 83 -17.87 21.24 12.43
CA GLY A 83 -17.63 22.04 13.64
C GLY A 83 -17.08 21.27 14.84
N GLU A 84 -17.11 19.93 14.84
CA GLU A 84 -16.46 19.14 15.89
C GLU A 84 -14.95 18.96 15.59
N ALA A 85 -14.12 19.23 16.60
CA ALA A 85 -12.66 19.20 16.46
C ALA A 85 -12.11 17.76 16.54
N LEU A 86 -11.60 17.26 15.42
CA LEU A 86 -10.93 15.96 15.35
C LEU A 86 -9.63 15.97 16.19
N ARG A 87 -9.63 15.25 17.32
CA ARG A 87 -8.42 15.08 18.14
C ARG A 87 -7.38 14.25 17.39
N PRO A 88 -6.10 14.67 17.31
CA PRO A 88 -5.06 13.90 16.62
C PRO A 88 -4.88 12.47 17.16
N GLU A 89 -5.05 12.29 18.47
CA GLU A 89 -4.99 11.00 19.16
C GLU A 89 -6.04 10.01 18.67
N SER A 90 -7.26 10.48 18.38
CA SER A 90 -8.35 9.64 17.84
C SER A 90 -7.97 9.03 16.49
N MET A 91 -7.20 9.74 15.66
CA MET A 91 -6.74 9.24 14.37
C MET A 91 -5.59 8.24 14.50
N ASP A 92 -4.73 8.37 15.50
CA ASP A 92 -3.72 7.33 15.80
C ASP A 92 -4.37 6.07 16.38
N ALA A 93 -5.35 6.22 17.26
CA ALA A 93 -6.14 5.10 17.76
C ALA A 93 -6.93 4.40 16.63
N ALA A 94 -7.61 5.15 15.76
CA ALA A 94 -8.28 4.59 14.58
C ALA A 94 -7.30 3.87 13.65
N ARG A 95 -6.13 4.47 13.36
CA ARG A 95 -5.06 3.84 12.56
C ARG A 95 -4.54 2.55 13.18
N ASN A 96 -4.39 2.49 14.50
CA ASN A 96 -3.95 1.28 15.20
C ASN A 96 -5.02 0.17 15.16
N ILE A 97 -6.30 0.51 15.31
CA ILE A 97 -7.40 -0.47 15.15
C ILE A 97 -7.46 -0.99 13.71
N VAL A 98 -7.32 -0.10 12.72
CA VAL A 98 -7.26 -0.47 11.30
C VAL A 98 -6.07 -1.41 11.03
N GLN A 99 -4.87 -1.10 11.52
CA GLN A 99 -3.69 -1.99 11.42
C GLN A 99 -3.99 -3.36 12.03
N ASN A 100 -4.49 -3.40 13.27
CA ASN A 100 -4.78 -4.65 13.95
C ASN A 100 -5.83 -5.50 13.21
N ARG A 101 -6.90 -4.89 12.66
CA ARG A 101 -7.90 -5.61 11.85
C ARG A 101 -7.30 -6.16 10.56
N VAL A 102 -6.40 -5.41 9.93
CA VAL A 102 -5.68 -5.83 8.73
C VAL A 102 -4.75 -7.01 9.01
N ASP A 103 -4.01 -6.97 10.13
CA ASP A 103 -3.21 -8.09 10.60
C ASP A 103 -4.09 -9.33 10.91
N GLY A 104 -5.27 -9.10 11.50
CA GLY A 104 -6.28 -10.13 11.77
C GLY A 104 -6.93 -10.76 10.52
N MET A 105 -7.01 -10.03 9.40
CA MET A 105 -7.37 -10.59 8.10
C MET A 105 -6.27 -11.48 7.50
N GLY A 106 -5.09 -11.57 8.14
CA GLY A 106 -3.95 -12.37 7.66
C GLY A 106 -3.20 -11.74 6.49
N VAL A 107 -3.41 -10.44 6.22
CA VAL A 107 -2.73 -9.73 5.12
C VAL A 107 -1.30 -9.41 5.53
N VAL A 108 -0.34 -10.14 4.97
CA VAL A 108 1.09 -9.94 5.23
C VAL A 108 1.60 -8.72 4.46
N GLU A 109 2.49 -7.92 5.06
CA GLU A 109 3.08 -6.71 4.45
C GLU A 109 2.09 -5.59 4.10
N ALA A 110 0.92 -5.57 4.74
CA ALA A 110 -0.02 -4.45 4.59
C ALA A 110 0.55 -3.13 5.12
N VAL A 111 0.16 -2.03 4.48
CA VAL A 111 0.62 -0.68 4.84
C VAL A 111 -0.56 0.15 5.32
N VAL A 112 -0.58 0.48 6.62
CA VAL A 112 -1.52 1.44 7.21
C VAL A 112 -0.76 2.69 7.64
N GLN A 113 -1.03 3.83 6.99
CA GLN A 113 -0.36 5.11 7.26
C GLN A 113 -1.39 6.23 7.37
N ARG A 114 -1.16 7.21 8.25
CA ARG A 114 -1.94 8.46 8.26
C ARG A 114 -1.54 9.31 7.05
N GLN A 115 -2.52 9.96 6.43
CA GLN A 115 -2.35 10.86 5.29
C GLN A 115 -2.93 12.23 5.68
N GLY A 116 -2.05 13.18 6.02
CA GLY A 116 -2.46 14.42 6.67
C GLY A 116 -3.20 14.18 8.00
N GLU A 117 -4.09 15.11 8.35
CA GLU A 117 -4.75 15.12 9.67
C GLU A 117 -5.93 14.13 9.78
N ARG A 118 -6.76 14.06 8.72
CA ARG A 118 -8.09 13.39 8.75
C ARG A 118 -8.16 12.03 8.05
N ARG A 119 -7.10 11.56 7.38
CA ARG A 119 -7.16 10.37 6.51
C ARG A 119 -6.20 9.26 6.92
N ILE A 120 -6.57 8.04 6.55
CA ILE A 120 -5.76 6.82 6.70
C ILE A 120 -5.69 6.14 5.33
N LEU A 121 -4.48 6.00 4.80
CA LEU A 121 -4.17 5.18 3.65
C LEU A 121 -3.97 3.73 4.12
N VAL A 122 -4.67 2.80 3.46
CA VAL A 122 -4.57 1.36 3.70
C VAL A 122 -4.23 0.67 2.38
N GLU A 123 -3.14 -0.09 2.36
CA GLU A 123 -2.74 -0.91 1.21
C GLU A 123 -2.69 -2.38 1.65
N LEU A 124 -3.50 -3.22 0.99
CA LEU A 124 -3.67 -4.64 1.25
C LEU A 124 -3.17 -5.43 0.03
N PRO A 125 -1.87 -5.76 -0.03
CA PRO A 125 -1.32 -6.56 -1.13
C PRO A 125 -1.84 -8.00 -1.04
N GLY A 126 -2.12 -8.60 -2.18
CA GLY A 126 -2.55 -10.01 -2.28
C GLY A 126 -3.94 -10.35 -1.71
N ILE A 127 -4.78 -9.36 -1.34
CA ILE A 127 -6.15 -9.62 -0.88
C ILE A 127 -7.00 -10.25 -1.99
N ALA A 128 -7.74 -11.31 -1.67
CA ALA A 128 -8.59 -12.04 -2.62
C ALA A 128 -9.97 -11.39 -2.82
N ASN A 129 -10.57 -10.87 -1.74
CA ASN A 129 -11.89 -10.24 -1.73
C ASN A 129 -11.76 -8.76 -1.30
N PRO A 130 -11.66 -7.80 -2.24
CA PRO A 130 -11.53 -6.38 -1.91
C PRO A 130 -12.75 -5.80 -1.19
N ASP A 131 -13.96 -6.23 -1.54
CA ASP A 131 -15.20 -5.64 -1.02
C ASP A 131 -15.44 -6.03 0.45
N GLU A 132 -15.15 -7.29 0.81
CA GLU A 132 -15.12 -7.74 2.21
C GLU A 132 -14.12 -6.92 3.03
N ALA A 133 -12.89 -6.75 2.53
CA ALA A 133 -11.86 -5.97 3.22
C ALA A 133 -12.27 -4.50 3.41
N ILE A 134 -12.91 -3.87 2.41
CA ILE A 134 -13.49 -2.53 2.53
C ILE A 134 -14.57 -2.49 3.62
N ALA A 135 -15.44 -3.51 3.70
CA ALA A 135 -16.44 -3.60 4.75
C ALA A 135 -15.78 -3.70 6.15
N THR A 136 -14.79 -4.57 6.35
CA THR A 136 -14.01 -4.70 7.62
C THR A 136 -13.40 -3.38 8.08
N LEU A 137 -12.88 -2.61 7.13
CA LEU A 137 -12.22 -1.33 7.36
C LEU A 137 -13.20 -0.18 7.67
N LYS A 138 -14.39 -0.20 7.05
CA LYS A 138 -15.43 0.83 7.21
C LYS A 138 -16.27 0.63 8.47
N THR A 139 -16.55 -0.62 8.86
CA THR A 139 -17.36 -0.95 10.04
C THR A 139 -16.81 -0.25 11.28
N THR A 140 -17.66 0.43 12.06
CA THR A 140 -17.19 1.09 13.28
C THR A 140 -16.80 0.02 14.30
N GLY A 141 -17.59 -1.04 14.44
CA GLY A 141 -17.28 -2.18 15.30
C GLY A 141 -17.79 -2.00 16.73
N ARG A 142 -18.85 -1.20 16.90
CA ARG A 142 -19.49 -0.89 18.16
C ARG A 142 -20.38 -2.05 18.59
N LEU A 143 -19.77 -3.03 19.25
CA LEU A 143 -20.46 -4.15 19.87
C LEU A 143 -21.22 -3.68 21.13
N GLU A 144 -22.49 -4.06 21.22
CA GLU A 144 -23.39 -3.82 22.33
C GLU A 144 -24.17 -5.10 22.67
N PHE A 145 -24.26 -5.42 23.96
CA PHE A 145 -25.19 -6.42 24.49
C PHE A 145 -26.38 -5.68 25.07
N VAL A 146 -27.59 -6.05 24.62
CA VAL A 146 -28.79 -5.23 24.73
C VAL A 146 -29.96 -6.05 25.29
N GLU A 147 -30.68 -5.47 26.24
CA GLU A 147 -31.87 -6.04 26.88
C GLU A 147 -33.04 -6.07 25.87
N ALA A 148 -33.43 -7.27 25.41
CA ALA A 148 -34.58 -7.45 24.50
C ALA A 148 -35.85 -7.94 25.24
N GLY A 149 -35.70 -8.46 26.45
CA GLY A 149 -36.80 -8.94 27.29
C GLY A 149 -37.45 -10.18 26.69
N LEU A 150 -38.78 -10.21 26.61
CA LEU A 150 -39.51 -11.35 26.01
C LEU A 150 -39.57 -11.33 24.47
N ALA A 151 -38.98 -10.32 23.80
CA ALA A 151 -39.00 -10.20 22.35
C ALA A 151 -37.73 -10.76 21.71
N GLN A 152 -37.86 -11.82 20.90
CA GLN A 152 -36.80 -12.26 20.00
C GLN A 152 -36.70 -11.27 18.84
N LEU A 153 -35.58 -10.55 18.75
CA LEU A 153 -35.33 -9.59 17.68
C LEU A 153 -34.71 -10.29 16.47
N PRO A 154 -35.28 -10.17 15.26
CA PRO A 154 -34.74 -10.83 14.08
C PRO A 154 -33.39 -10.25 13.65
N GLU A 155 -32.52 -11.12 13.16
CA GLU A 155 -31.19 -10.74 12.66
C GLU A 155 -31.28 -9.79 11.45
N GLY A 156 -30.45 -8.75 11.45
CA GLY A 156 -30.49 -7.66 10.48
C GLY A 156 -31.41 -6.48 10.86
N LEU A 157 -32.22 -6.60 11.93
CA LEU A 157 -33.02 -5.49 12.42
C LEU A 157 -32.12 -4.36 12.95
N LYS A 158 -32.37 -3.13 12.50
CA LYS A 158 -31.78 -1.92 13.10
C LYS A 158 -32.58 -1.49 14.31
N ILE A 159 -31.90 -1.27 15.43
CA ILE A 159 -32.49 -0.78 16.68
C ILE A 159 -31.71 0.40 17.24
N LEU A 160 -32.37 1.29 17.98
CA LEU A 160 -31.72 2.36 18.72
C LEU A 160 -31.43 1.88 20.15
N THR A 161 -30.24 2.21 20.65
CA THR A 161 -29.81 1.83 22.00
C THR A 161 -29.56 3.05 22.88
N THR A 162 -29.57 2.87 24.20
CA THR A 162 -29.20 3.92 25.16
C THR A 162 -27.78 4.46 24.96
N TYR A 163 -26.88 3.67 24.33
CA TYR A 163 -25.52 4.09 24.01
C TYR A 163 -25.48 5.12 22.87
N GLU A 164 -26.38 5.03 21.88
CA GLU A 164 -26.48 6.02 20.79
C GLU A 164 -27.11 7.36 21.21
N VAL A 165 -27.91 7.35 22.29
CA VAL A 165 -28.72 8.51 22.71
C VAL A 165 -28.00 9.39 23.76
N THR A 166 -26.83 8.95 24.25
CA THR A 166 -25.97 9.75 25.15
C THR A 166 -25.28 10.86 24.34
N PRO A 167 -25.23 12.13 24.81
CA PRO A 167 -25.56 13.26 23.92
C PRO A 167 -24.45 13.67 22.94
N SER A 168 -24.62 13.29 21.68
CA SER A 168 -24.06 13.97 20.50
C SER A 168 -25.12 14.43 19.48
N LEU A 169 -26.41 14.22 19.78
CA LEU A 169 -27.53 14.59 18.92
C LEU A 169 -28.31 15.78 19.52
N SER A 170 -27.90 16.99 19.14
CA SER A 170 -28.79 18.15 19.19
C SER A 170 -29.93 17.95 18.20
N ILE A 171 -31.06 17.43 18.69
CA ILE A 171 -32.29 17.34 17.89
C ILE A 171 -32.87 18.75 17.75
N THR A 172 -32.47 19.48 16.72
CA THR A 172 -33.18 20.69 16.30
C THR A 172 -34.49 20.25 15.65
N PRO A 173 -35.67 20.55 16.22
CA PRO A 173 -36.92 20.23 15.57
C PRO A 173 -37.06 21.09 14.31
N THR A 174 -37.08 20.45 13.13
CA THR A 174 -37.47 21.11 11.88
C THR A 174 -38.96 21.44 11.96
N VAL A 175 -39.27 22.68 12.31
CA VAL A 175 -40.62 23.23 12.16
C VAL A 175 -40.82 23.56 10.68
N THR A 176 -41.49 22.67 9.96
CA THR A 176 -42.04 22.98 8.64
C THR A 176 -43.24 23.91 8.82
N PRO A 177 -43.23 25.15 8.28
CA PRO A 177 -44.41 26.00 8.34
C PRO A 177 -45.48 25.46 7.37
N GLU A 178 -46.63 25.11 7.93
CA GLU A 178 -47.84 24.79 7.18
C GLU A 178 -48.41 26.08 6.57
N ILE A 179 -48.37 26.20 5.23
CA ILE A 179 -48.94 27.33 4.49
C ILE A 179 -50.31 26.98 3.93
N THR A 180 -51.35 27.36 4.67
CA THR A 180 -52.75 27.35 4.23
C THR A 180 -52.99 28.42 3.16
N PRO A 181 -53.46 28.07 1.94
CA PRO A 181 -53.89 29.07 0.97
C PRO A 181 -55.34 29.49 1.22
N THR A 182 -55.53 30.67 1.81
CA THR A 182 -56.85 31.34 1.82
C THR A 182 -57.07 32.02 0.47
N ALA A 183 -58.17 31.66 -0.21
CA ALA A 183 -58.56 32.28 -1.48
C ALA A 183 -59.43 33.53 -1.25
N THR A 184 -59.05 34.64 -1.89
CA THR A 184 -59.92 35.80 -2.16
C THR A 184 -59.72 36.16 -3.63
N GLY A 185 -60.79 36.14 -4.43
CA GLY A 185 -60.70 36.36 -5.87
C GLY A 185 -61.20 37.74 -6.31
N GLU A 186 -60.77 38.19 -7.48
CA GLU A 186 -61.46 39.20 -8.29
C GLU A 186 -61.19 38.95 -9.80
N VAL A 187 -61.91 39.65 -10.69
CA VAL A 187 -62.43 39.07 -11.95
C VAL A 187 -62.22 39.98 -13.18
N THR A 188 -61.57 39.46 -14.26
CA THR A 188 -61.83 39.75 -15.72
C THR A 188 -61.43 41.14 -16.32
N PRO A 189 -61.12 41.31 -17.64
CA PRO A 189 -60.41 40.47 -18.65
C PRO A 189 -59.51 41.30 -19.66
N ALA A 190 -59.30 40.77 -20.90
CA ALA A 190 -58.94 41.46 -22.18
C ALA A 190 -57.45 41.82 -22.45
N LEU A 191 -56.86 41.77 -23.67
CA LEU A 191 -57.25 41.33 -25.04
C LEU A 191 -55.99 40.99 -25.92
N GLU A 192 -56.13 39.98 -26.81
CA GLU A 192 -55.69 39.87 -28.23
C GLU A 192 -54.25 39.67 -28.82
N MET A 193 -54.21 38.67 -29.74
CA MET A 193 -53.63 38.60 -31.12
C MET A 193 -52.14 38.31 -31.46
N THR A 194 -51.97 37.16 -32.16
CA THR A 194 -50.98 36.73 -33.20
C THR A 194 -50.87 37.71 -34.40
N PRO A 195 -49.80 37.69 -35.26
CA PRO A 195 -49.33 36.50 -36.03
C PRO A 195 -47.84 36.39 -36.49
N THR A 196 -47.53 35.26 -37.15
CA THR A 196 -46.37 34.89 -38.02
C THR A 196 -46.44 35.58 -39.43
N PRO A 197 -45.56 35.38 -40.47
CA PRO A 197 -44.27 34.64 -40.61
C PRO A 197 -43.14 35.33 -41.49
N SER A 198 -42.10 34.55 -41.91
CA SER A 198 -41.17 34.76 -43.07
C SER A 198 -39.98 35.75 -42.90
N LEU A 199 -38.84 35.71 -43.65
CA LEU A 199 -38.04 34.69 -44.39
C LEU A 199 -36.64 35.32 -44.74
N GLU A 200 -35.75 34.60 -45.45
CA GLU A 200 -34.43 35.01 -46.04
C GLU A 200 -33.17 34.88 -45.13
N VAL A 201 -31.92 34.61 -45.56
CA VAL A 201 -31.20 33.89 -46.65
C VAL A 201 -29.78 34.51 -46.75
N SER A 202 -28.71 33.75 -46.43
CA SER A 202 -27.29 33.79 -46.92
C SER A 202 -26.49 35.14 -47.07
N PRO A 203 -25.14 35.16 -47.29
CA PRO A 203 -24.22 34.06 -47.67
C PRO A 203 -22.86 33.94 -46.93
N THR A 204 -22.13 32.86 -47.24
CA THR A 204 -20.71 32.54 -46.94
C THR A 204 -19.70 33.37 -47.77
N PRO A 205 -18.36 33.37 -47.52
CA PRO A 205 -17.40 32.25 -47.78
C PRO A 205 -16.32 32.11 -46.64
N THR A 206 -15.19 31.36 -46.68
CA THR A 206 -14.44 30.63 -47.73
C THR A 206 -13.80 29.31 -47.23
N SER A 207 -13.42 28.47 -48.19
CA SER A 207 -12.85 27.11 -48.22
C SER A 207 -11.33 26.92 -47.94
N GLU A 208 -10.95 25.69 -47.55
CA GLU A 208 -9.83 24.83 -48.05
C GLU A 208 -9.96 23.47 -47.30
N VAL A 209 -10.21 22.27 -47.86
CA VAL A 209 -9.82 21.51 -49.07
C VAL A 209 -8.45 20.81 -49.01
N THR A 210 -8.46 19.49 -48.77
CA THR A 210 -7.58 18.52 -49.48
C THR A 210 -8.28 17.15 -49.56
N LEU A 211 -8.10 16.42 -50.67
CA LEU A 211 -8.77 15.14 -51.02
C LEU A 211 -7.74 14.07 -51.46
N ALA A 212 -8.02 12.78 -51.19
CA ALA A 212 -7.66 11.58 -52.01
C ALA A 212 -8.16 10.28 -51.31
N VAL A 213 -9.13 9.50 -51.83
CA VAL A 213 -9.04 8.43 -52.88
C VAL A 213 -8.42 7.11 -52.33
N THR A 214 -9.19 6.20 -51.70
CA THR A 214 -9.94 5.00 -52.23
C THR A 214 -9.05 3.74 -52.51
N PRO A 215 -9.58 2.55 -52.91
CA PRO A 215 -10.30 1.58 -52.06
C PRO A 215 -9.78 0.11 -52.20
N ILE A 216 -10.20 -0.82 -51.33
CA ILE A 216 -10.20 -2.29 -51.62
C ILE A 216 -11.52 -2.92 -51.17
N LEU A 217 -11.97 -3.90 -51.96
CA LEU A 217 -13.27 -4.57 -51.92
C LEU A 217 -13.08 -6.04 -51.53
N GLU A 218 -13.93 -6.60 -50.65
CA GLU A 218 -14.20 -8.04 -50.66
C GLU A 218 -15.62 -8.33 -50.13
N ALA A 219 -16.40 -9.06 -50.91
CA ALA A 219 -17.69 -9.65 -50.56
C ALA A 219 -17.55 -11.17 -50.83
N THR A 220 -18.20 -12.11 -50.16
CA THR A 220 -19.65 -12.49 -50.15
C THR A 220 -19.72 -13.86 -49.40
N PRO A 221 -20.86 -14.59 -49.25
CA PRO A 221 -22.28 -14.19 -49.19
C PRO A 221 -23.10 -14.85 -48.01
N THR A 222 -24.23 -14.22 -47.69
CA THR A 222 -25.58 -14.81 -47.43
C THR A 222 -25.78 -16.07 -46.55
N ALA A 223 -26.56 -15.89 -45.48
CA ALA A 223 -27.73 -16.74 -45.17
C ALA A 223 -28.85 -15.91 -44.48
N THR A 224 -30.11 -16.11 -44.88
CA THR A 224 -31.30 -15.33 -44.49
C THR A 224 -32.29 -16.18 -43.68
N LEU A 225 -33.09 -15.55 -42.81
CA LEU A 225 -34.48 -15.85 -42.35
C LEU A 225 -34.65 -15.35 -40.88
N ALA A 226 -35.75 -14.79 -40.38
CA ALA A 226 -36.85 -13.96 -40.91
C ALA A 226 -37.55 -13.30 -39.67
N PRO A 227 -38.25 -12.14 -39.79
CA PRO A 227 -38.75 -11.40 -38.61
C PRO A 227 -40.20 -11.74 -38.21
N ALA A 228 -40.57 -11.43 -36.97
CA ALA A 228 -41.96 -11.39 -36.47
C ALA A 228 -42.20 -10.11 -35.66
N ALA A 229 -43.42 -9.56 -35.74
CA ALA A 229 -43.72 -8.16 -35.43
C ALA A 229 -44.39 -7.96 -34.05
N THR A 230 -44.37 -6.69 -33.59
CA THR A 230 -45.31 -6.15 -32.58
C THR A 230 -45.76 -4.76 -33.04
N PRO A 231 -47.08 -4.47 -33.12
CA PRO A 231 -47.58 -3.19 -33.62
C PRO A 231 -47.72 -2.11 -32.53
N GLU A 232 -47.64 -0.87 -32.97
CA GLU A 232 -47.94 0.36 -32.22
C GLU A 232 -49.46 0.65 -32.21
N LEU A 233 -50.02 1.12 -31.09
CA LEU A 233 -51.42 1.57 -31.03
C LEU A 233 -51.62 2.83 -30.17
N THR A 234 -52.30 3.79 -30.78
CA THR A 234 -52.69 5.12 -30.27
C THR A 234 -53.70 5.06 -29.12
N PRO A 235 -53.64 5.95 -28.10
CA PRO A 235 -54.65 6.02 -27.06
C PRO A 235 -55.98 6.60 -27.56
N THR A 236 -57.10 5.95 -27.19
CA THR A 236 -58.46 6.46 -27.40
C THR A 236 -59.07 6.84 -26.05
N ILE A 237 -59.71 8.01 -25.98
CA ILE A 237 -60.41 8.51 -24.78
C ILE A 237 -61.92 8.31 -24.96
N THR A 238 -62.61 7.74 -23.96
CA THR A 238 -64.08 7.82 -23.81
C THR A 238 -64.43 7.69 -22.31
N PRO A 239 -65.36 8.48 -21.74
CA PRO A 239 -65.52 8.64 -20.29
C PRO A 239 -66.56 7.69 -19.67
N GLY A 240 -66.48 7.47 -18.34
CA GLY A 240 -67.53 6.73 -17.62
C GLY A 240 -67.36 6.61 -16.10
N ILE A 241 -68.09 7.45 -15.36
CA ILE A 241 -68.71 7.22 -14.04
C ILE A 241 -67.83 6.67 -12.89
N ALA A 242 -67.60 7.51 -11.88
CA ALA A 242 -67.11 7.11 -10.57
C ALA A 242 -68.26 6.75 -9.60
N PRO A 243 -68.07 5.74 -8.73
CA PRO A 243 -68.78 5.66 -7.46
C PRO A 243 -67.83 5.83 -6.25
N THR A 244 -68.32 6.60 -5.28
CA THR A 244 -67.82 6.83 -3.92
C THR A 244 -67.13 5.63 -3.25
N ALA A 245 -65.94 5.86 -2.70
CA ALA A 245 -65.32 4.97 -1.70
C ALA A 245 -65.44 5.60 -0.30
N THR A 246 -66.05 4.88 0.64
CA THR A 246 -66.11 5.25 2.06
C THR A 246 -64.73 5.12 2.70
N PRO A 247 -64.26 6.10 3.51
CA PRO A 247 -63.01 5.95 4.24
C PRO A 247 -63.17 4.93 5.38
N THR A 248 -62.55 3.76 5.22
CA THR A 248 -62.23 2.89 6.35
C THR A 248 -61.15 3.56 7.20
N PRO A 249 -61.29 3.65 8.54
CA PRO A 249 -60.27 4.25 9.39
C PRO A 249 -59.04 3.34 9.48
N THR A 250 -58.05 3.59 8.63
CA THR A 250 -56.69 3.07 8.81
C THR A 250 -56.13 3.65 10.10
N GLN A 251 -55.83 2.80 11.08
CA GLN A 251 -55.11 3.23 12.27
C GLN A 251 -53.68 3.64 11.88
N GLU A 252 -53.36 4.92 12.04
CA GLU A 252 -51.98 5.39 12.00
C GLU A 252 -51.22 4.86 13.22
N ILE A 253 -50.54 3.73 13.04
CA ILE A 253 -49.57 3.25 14.03
C ILE A 253 -48.34 4.15 13.93
N SER A 254 -48.32 5.22 14.71
CA SER A 254 -47.08 5.95 14.99
C SER A 254 -46.03 4.94 15.47
N PRO A 255 -44.89 4.77 14.78
CA PRO A 255 -43.86 3.84 15.23
C PRO A 255 -43.29 4.37 16.55
N THR A 256 -43.70 3.74 17.65
CA THR A 256 -43.19 4.08 18.98
C THR A 256 -41.71 3.71 18.98
N VAL A 257 -40.84 4.73 18.97
CA VAL A 257 -39.38 4.56 18.87
C VAL A 257 -38.89 3.92 20.17
N ARG A 258 -38.81 2.59 20.17
CA ARG A 258 -38.37 1.80 21.32
C ARG A 258 -36.84 1.84 21.40
N ILE A 259 -36.33 2.59 22.38
CA ILE A 259 -34.91 2.60 22.73
C ILE A 259 -34.66 1.38 23.62
N TYR A 260 -33.71 0.53 23.24
CA TYR A 260 -33.32 -0.63 24.01
C TYR A 260 -32.13 -0.32 24.92
N ARG A 261 -32.05 -0.97 26.09
CA ARG A 261 -31.03 -0.69 27.10
C ARG A 261 -29.76 -1.48 26.82
N THR A 262 -28.64 -0.77 26.69
CA THR A 262 -27.29 -1.36 26.60
C THR A 262 -26.85 -1.83 27.99
N ILE A 263 -26.56 -3.12 28.12
CA ILE A 263 -26.09 -3.77 29.36
C ILE A 263 -24.57 -3.64 29.47
N MET A 264 -23.87 -3.98 28.40
CA MET A 264 -22.41 -3.84 28.28
C MET A 264 -22.00 -3.65 26.82
N THR A 265 -20.81 -3.12 26.60
CA THR A 265 -20.22 -2.87 25.27
C THR A 265 -18.96 -3.70 25.04
N GLY A 266 -18.48 -3.75 23.80
CA GLY A 266 -17.24 -4.45 23.41
C GLY A 266 -15.97 -4.07 24.18
N LYS A 267 -15.96 -2.97 24.95
CA LYS A 267 -14.86 -2.67 25.90
C LYS A 267 -14.67 -3.74 26.97
N HIS A 268 -15.70 -4.53 27.24
CA HIS A 268 -15.68 -5.63 28.21
C HIS A 268 -15.27 -6.97 27.60
N LEU A 269 -14.92 -6.99 26.31
CA LEU A 269 -14.44 -8.18 25.60
C LEU A 269 -12.92 -8.30 25.76
N ARG A 270 -12.46 -9.46 26.23
CA ARG A 270 -11.04 -9.82 26.30
C ARG A 270 -10.55 -10.41 24.97
N SER A 271 -11.36 -11.26 24.36
CA SER A 271 -11.10 -11.82 23.03
C SER A 271 -12.37 -12.32 22.37
N ALA A 272 -12.41 -12.28 21.04
CA ALA A 272 -13.35 -13.02 20.20
C ALA A 272 -12.55 -13.88 19.22
N LYS A 273 -12.97 -15.11 18.96
CA LYS A 273 -12.34 -16.05 18.02
C LYS A 273 -13.41 -16.87 17.30
N VAL A 274 -13.10 -17.33 16.10
CA VAL A 274 -13.96 -18.30 15.40
C VAL A 274 -13.82 -19.66 16.07
N GLY A 275 -14.93 -20.13 16.64
CA GLY A 275 -15.12 -21.48 17.16
C GLY A 275 -15.86 -22.36 16.17
N SER A 276 -16.28 -23.54 16.62
CA SER A 276 -17.18 -24.39 15.86
C SER A 276 -18.05 -25.21 16.82
N ASP A 277 -19.34 -25.32 16.51
CA ASP A 277 -20.28 -26.10 17.30
C ASP A 277 -20.02 -27.63 17.17
N GLU A 278 -20.79 -28.43 17.91
CA GLU A 278 -20.69 -29.91 17.88
C GLU A 278 -20.97 -30.52 16.49
N PHE A 279 -21.55 -29.75 15.56
CA PHE A 279 -21.85 -30.13 14.19
C PHE A 279 -20.86 -29.52 13.17
N GLY A 280 -19.82 -28.83 13.63
CA GLY A 280 -18.81 -28.19 12.78
C GLY A 280 -19.25 -26.88 12.13
N ARG A 281 -20.33 -26.25 12.61
CA ARG A 281 -20.81 -24.96 12.12
C ARG A 281 -20.01 -23.82 12.76
N PRO A 282 -19.59 -22.79 12.01
CA PRO A 282 -18.88 -21.63 12.57
C PRO A 282 -19.72 -20.90 13.62
N GLU A 283 -19.11 -20.64 14.78
CA GLU A 283 -19.63 -19.75 15.82
C GLU A 283 -18.52 -18.79 16.28
N ILE A 284 -18.84 -17.78 17.07
CA ILE A 284 -17.82 -16.89 17.66
C ILE A 284 -17.78 -17.09 19.17
N ASP A 285 -16.70 -17.71 19.63
CA ASP A 285 -16.36 -17.82 21.04
C ASP A 285 -15.83 -16.48 21.54
N PHE A 286 -16.36 -16.01 22.67
CA PHE A 286 -15.85 -14.81 23.32
C PHE A 286 -15.55 -15.02 24.81
N GLU A 287 -14.53 -14.29 25.26
CA GLU A 287 -14.14 -14.17 26.67
C GLU A 287 -14.28 -12.73 27.11
N LEU A 288 -14.76 -12.50 28.33
CA LEU A 288 -14.93 -11.18 28.92
C LEU A 288 -13.71 -10.77 29.77
N THR A 289 -13.60 -9.47 30.02
CA THR A 289 -12.74 -8.91 31.08
C THR A 289 -13.36 -9.24 32.46
N PRO A 290 -12.60 -9.19 33.57
CA PRO A 290 -13.17 -9.49 34.90
C PRO A 290 -14.38 -8.60 35.24
N GLU A 291 -14.29 -7.30 34.94
CA GLU A 291 -15.38 -6.33 35.08
C GLU A 291 -16.60 -6.72 34.21
N GLY A 292 -16.36 -7.13 32.97
CA GLY A 292 -17.40 -7.64 32.07
C GLY A 292 -18.11 -8.88 32.62
N THR A 293 -17.33 -9.83 33.15
CA THR A 293 -17.86 -11.04 33.79
C THR A 293 -18.80 -10.71 34.94
N GLU A 294 -18.46 -9.76 35.81
CA GLU A 294 -19.31 -9.36 36.93
C GLU A 294 -20.64 -8.74 36.48
N ILE A 295 -20.58 -7.80 35.53
CA ILE A 295 -21.76 -7.13 34.95
C ILE A 295 -22.68 -8.18 34.29
N PHE A 296 -22.10 -9.05 33.46
CA PHE A 296 -22.83 -10.05 32.70
C PHE A 296 -23.42 -11.17 33.57
N ALA A 297 -22.66 -11.63 34.57
CA ALA A 297 -23.13 -12.60 35.54
C ALA A 297 -24.25 -12.04 36.43
N LYS A 298 -24.21 -10.75 36.77
CA LYS A 298 -25.33 -10.10 37.47
C LYS A 298 -26.59 -10.09 36.61
N TYR A 299 -26.49 -9.55 35.39
CA TYR A 299 -27.63 -9.43 34.49
C TYR A 299 -28.27 -10.79 34.16
N THR A 300 -27.46 -11.80 33.80
CA THR A 300 -27.96 -13.13 33.41
C THR A 300 -28.56 -13.94 34.57
N ARG A 301 -28.24 -13.65 35.84
CA ARG A 301 -28.95 -14.24 37.00
C ARG A 301 -30.37 -13.69 37.15
N GLU A 302 -30.57 -12.41 36.86
CA GLU A 302 -31.83 -11.71 37.08
C GLU A 302 -32.84 -11.93 35.94
N HIS A 303 -32.36 -12.23 34.71
CA HIS A 303 -33.17 -12.29 33.48
C HIS A 303 -33.15 -13.68 32.80
N VAL A 304 -33.12 -14.77 33.59
CA VAL A 304 -33.18 -16.14 33.04
C VAL A 304 -34.52 -16.36 32.34
N GLY A 305 -34.47 -16.85 31.10
CA GLY A 305 -35.64 -17.06 30.25
C GLY A 305 -35.99 -15.90 29.33
N GLU A 306 -35.29 -14.77 29.42
CA GLU A 306 -35.41 -13.62 28.50
C GLU A 306 -34.42 -13.71 27.33
N PHE A 307 -34.60 -12.83 26.34
CA PHE A 307 -33.72 -12.66 25.19
C PHE A 307 -32.71 -11.54 25.39
N LEU A 308 -31.48 -11.82 24.97
CA LEU A 308 -30.36 -10.90 24.98
C LEU A 308 -29.99 -10.63 23.52
N ALA A 309 -30.14 -9.39 23.05
CA ALA A 309 -29.72 -9.02 21.71
C ALA A 309 -28.23 -8.65 21.69
N ILE A 310 -27.50 -9.18 20.70
CA ILE A 310 -26.11 -8.85 20.42
C ILE A 310 -26.11 -7.99 19.15
N VAL A 311 -25.64 -6.76 19.29
CA VAL A 311 -25.82 -5.67 18.32
C VAL A 311 -24.46 -5.13 17.91
N LEU A 312 -24.27 -4.88 16.62
CA LEU A 312 -23.07 -4.25 16.07
C LEU A 312 -23.49 -3.07 15.19
N ASP A 313 -22.97 -1.88 15.50
CA ASP A 313 -23.28 -0.63 14.77
C ASP A 313 -24.80 -0.41 14.58
N GLY A 314 -25.59 -0.75 15.62
CA GLY A 314 -27.06 -0.63 15.64
C GLY A 314 -27.83 -1.77 14.98
N VAL A 315 -27.16 -2.77 14.38
CA VAL A 315 -27.80 -3.94 13.73
C VAL A 315 -27.73 -5.16 14.65
N VAL A 316 -28.87 -5.83 14.88
CA VAL A 316 -28.93 -7.11 15.60
C VAL A 316 -28.24 -8.20 14.77
N ILE A 317 -27.19 -8.83 15.31
CA ILE A 317 -26.52 -9.98 14.69
C ILE A 317 -27.09 -11.30 15.22
N SER A 318 -27.44 -11.34 16.51
CA SER A 318 -27.86 -12.56 17.20
C SER A 318 -28.75 -12.19 18.37
N CYS A 319 -29.80 -12.98 18.66
CA CYS A 319 -30.70 -12.74 19.78
C CYS A 319 -30.97 -14.03 20.58
N PRO A 320 -29.94 -14.61 21.25
CA PRO A 320 -30.09 -15.82 22.03
C PRO A 320 -30.96 -15.60 23.28
N ARG A 321 -31.64 -16.68 23.70
CA ARG A 321 -32.35 -16.76 24.97
C ARG A 321 -31.39 -17.15 26.10
N ILE A 322 -31.42 -16.42 27.21
CA ILE A 322 -30.67 -16.75 28.43
C ILE A 322 -31.29 -18.01 29.04
N ARG A 323 -30.57 -19.13 28.99
CA ARG A 323 -31.02 -20.43 29.54
C ARG A 323 -30.59 -20.64 31.00
N GLU A 324 -29.39 -20.19 31.32
CA GLU A 324 -28.75 -20.33 32.62
C GLU A 324 -27.88 -19.08 32.90
N PRO A 325 -27.56 -18.77 34.17
CA PRO A 325 -26.69 -17.64 34.51
C PRO A 325 -25.24 -17.86 34.05
N ILE A 326 -24.68 -16.91 33.31
CA ILE A 326 -23.33 -17.01 32.75
C ILE A 326 -22.34 -16.36 33.73
N THR A 327 -21.80 -17.15 34.66
CA THR A 327 -20.90 -16.67 35.72
C THR A 327 -19.41 -16.71 35.37
N GLU A 328 -19.02 -17.48 34.35
CA GLU A 328 -17.61 -17.69 33.98
C GLU A 328 -17.05 -16.64 33.01
N GLY A 329 -17.89 -15.73 32.49
CA GLY A 329 -17.46 -14.70 31.55
C GLY A 329 -17.09 -15.21 30.16
N ARG A 330 -17.59 -16.39 29.78
CA ARG A 330 -17.43 -16.99 28.46
C ARG A 330 -18.79 -17.12 27.80
N GLY A 331 -18.86 -16.89 26.49
CA GLY A 331 -20.10 -17.01 25.74
C GLY A 331 -19.85 -17.26 24.26
N ARG A 332 -20.93 -17.55 23.54
CA ARG A 332 -20.89 -17.91 22.12
C ARG A 332 -21.94 -17.13 21.35
N ILE A 333 -21.54 -16.58 20.20
CA ILE A 333 -22.44 -15.90 19.26
C ILE A 333 -22.73 -16.88 18.13
N THR A 334 -24.01 -17.18 17.93
CA THR A 334 -24.54 -18.05 16.88
C THR A 334 -25.59 -17.30 16.07
N SER A 335 -25.69 -17.56 14.77
CA SER A 335 -26.77 -17.02 13.93
C SER A 335 -27.88 -18.06 13.71
N GLU A 336 -29.13 -17.61 13.65
CA GLU A 336 -30.32 -18.39 13.26
C GLU A 336 -30.18 -18.99 11.84
N LYS A 337 -29.48 -18.28 10.95
CA LYS A 337 -29.18 -18.75 9.58
C LYS A 337 -27.91 -19.58 9.51
N GLY A 338 -27.10 -19.56 10.57
CA GLY A 338 -25.74 -20.09 10.63
C GLY A 338 -24.74 -19.16 9.94
N PHE A 339 -23.59 -18.91 10.57
CA PHE A 339 -22.53 -18.12 9.95
C PHE A 339 -21.78 -18.95 8.90
N THR A 340 -21.44 -18.33 7.78
CA THR A 340 -20.35 -18.83 6.93
C THR A 340 -19.00 -18.63 7.64
N LEU A 341 -17.98 -19.38 7.22
CA LEU A 341 -16.62 -19.25 7.78
C LEU A 341 -16.00 -17.87 7.49
N GLU A 342 -16.40 -17.22 6.41
CA GLU A 342 -15.98 -15.87 6.00
C GLU A 342 -16.60 -14.82 6.94
N GLU A 343 -17.94 -14.83 7.10
CA GLU A 343 -18.66 -13.96 8.04
C GLU A 343 -18.19 -14.12 9.49
N ALA A 344 -17.97 -15.36 9.94
CA ALA A 344 -17.50 -15.62 11.30
C ALA A 344 -16.10 -15.02 11.55
N ARG A 345 -15.19 -15.14 10.57
CA ARG A 345 -13.85 -14.52 10.63
C ARG A 345 -13.92 -13.00 10.61
N HIS A 346 -14.69 -12.45 9.69
CA HIS A 346 -14.95 -11.01 9.55
C HIS A 346 -15.42 -10.41 10.88
N LEU A 347 -16.45 -11.02 11.47
CA LEU A 347 -17.02 -10.60 12.74
C LEU A 347 -16.02 -10.78 13.89
N ALA A 348 -15.33 -11.93 13.99
CA ALA A 348 -14.31 -12.14 15.03
C ALA A 348 -13.20 -11.07 15.00
N VAL A 349 -12.71 -10.68 13.81
CA VAL A 349 -11.72 -9.61 13.64
C VAL A 349 -12.25 -8.25 14.13
N ILE A 350 -13.49 -7.89 13.78
CA ILE A 350 -14.10 -6.64 14.26
C ILE A 350 -14.24 -6.63 15.78
N LEU A 351 -14.70 -7.74 16.37
CA LEU A 351 -14.92 -7.88 17.80
C LEU A 351 -13.61 -7.91 18.61
N GLN A 352 -12.57 -8.57 18.10
CA GLN A 352 -11.29 -8.73 18.79
C GLN A 352 -10.52 -7.41 18.95
N TYR A 353 -10.62 -6.49 17.99
CA TYR A 353 -9.87 -5.23 17.99
C TYR A 353 -10.71 -4.00 18.36
N GLY A 354 -12.01 -4.20 18.62
CA GLY A 354 -12.90 -3.19 19.18
C GLY A 354 -13.36 -2.10 18.20
N ALA A 355 -14.09 -1.14 18.76
CA ALA A 355 -14.75 -0.08 18.03
C ALA A 355 -13.80 1.07 17.65
N LEU A 356 -13.91 1.56 16.42
CA LEU A 356 -13.23 2.78 15.97
C LEU A 356 -13.67 3.99 16.83
N PRO A 357 -12.74 4.85 17.30
CA PRO A 357 -13.07 6.02 18.11
C PRO A 357 -13.75 7.14 17.31
N VAL A 358 -13.66 7.07 15.98
CA VAL A 358 -14.23 8.02 15.01
C VAL A 358 -14.70 7.20 13.80
N PRO A 359 -15.92 7.39 13.29
CA PRO A 359 -16.39 6.69 12.10
C PRO A 359 -15.55 7.08 10.87
N LEU A 360 -15.30 6.12 9.98
CA LEU A 360 -14.51 6.30 8.78
C LEU A 360 -15.37 6.09 7.53
N LYS A 361 -15.29 7.03 6.58
CA LYS A 361 -15.83 6.85 5.23
C LYS A 361 -14.72 6.59 4.22
N VAL A 362 -15.04 5.84 3.18
CA VAL A 362 -14.14 5.56 2.06
C VAL A 362 -14.22 6.73 1.09
N ILE A 363 -13.09 7.37 0.79
CA ILE A 363 -13.02 8.48 -0.20
C ILE A 363 -12.40 8.05 -1.53
N GLN A 364 -11.58 7.00 -1.53
CA GLN A 364 -10.94 6.47 -2.72
C GLN A 364 -10.69 4.97 -2.58
N VAL A 365 -10.99 4.22 -3.64
CA VAL A 365 -10.68 2.80 -3.78
C VAL A 365 -9.90 2.60 -5.07
N ARG A 366 -8.83 1.82 -5.02
CA ARG A 366 -8.06 1.39 -6.20
C ARG A 366 -7.70 -0.08 -6.04
N SER A 367 -8.36 -0.94 -6.81
CA SER A 367 -8.00 -2.35 -6.94
C SER A 367 -6.99 -2.53 -8.07
N VAL A 368 -6.00 -3.40 -7.88
CA VAL A 368 -4.99 -3.75 -8.89
C VAL A 368 -4.99 -5.26 -9.06
N GLY A 369 -5.23 -5.75 -10.28
CA GLY A 369 -5.24 -7.19 -10.57
C GLY A 369 -3.83 -7.80 -10.52
N PRO A 370 -3.62 -8.96 -9.87
CA PRO A 370 -2.30 -9.60 -9.76
C PRO A 370 -1.60 -9.85 -11.11
N ALA A 371 -2.37 -10.17 -12.15
CA ALA A 371 -1.83 -10.45 -13.49
C ALA A 371 -1.13 -9.23 -14.13
N LEU A 372 -1.64 -8.01 -13.90
CA LEU A 372 -1.04 -6.78 -14.42
C LEU A 372 0.32 -6.51 -13.76
N GLY A 373 0.42 -6.74 -12.45
CA GLY A 373 1.66 -6.57 -11.70
C GLY A 373 2.75 -7.58 -12.13
N GLN A 374 2.37 -8.84 -12.37
CA GLN A 374 3.31 -9.87 -12.82
C GLN A 374 3.86 -9.61 -14.23
N ASP A 375 3.02 -9.23 -15.20
CA ASP A 375 3.47 -8.90 -16.56
C ASP A 375 4.42 -7.69 -16.56
N ALA A 376 4.05 -6.63 -15.83
CA ALA A 376 4.87 -5.44 -15.72
C ALA A 376 6.21 -5.72 -14.99
N LEU A 377 6.21 -6.58 -13.96
CA LEU A 377 7.44 -7.07 -13.32
C LEU A 377 8.35 -7.80 -14.30
N GLN A 378 7.81 -8.74 -15.09
CA GLN A 378 8.60 -9.50 -16.07
C GLN A 378 9.20 -8.59 -17.14
N LYS A 379 8.44 -7.62 -17.64
CA LYS A 379 8.91 -6.62 -18.61
C LYS A 379 10.04 -5.76 -18.04
N THR A 380 9.88 -5.23 -16.83
CA THR A 380 10.90 -4.41 -16.16
C THR A 380 12.16 -5.22 -15.84
N LEU A 381 12.04 -6.47 -15.38
CA LEU A 381 13.19 -7.34 -15.12
C LEU A 381 13.96 -7.66 -16.41
N ARG A 382 13.26 -8.01 -17.51
CA ARG A 382 13.91 -8.27 -18.81
C ARG A 382 14.64 -7.02 -19.32
N ALA A 383 14.00 -5.85 -19.29
CA ALA A 383 14.62 -4.59 -19.68
C ALA A 383 15.85 -4.25 -18.83
N GLY A 384 15.75 -4.42 -17.50
CA GLY A 384 16.85 -4.21 -16.56
C GLY A 384 18.05 -5.12 -16.80
N ILE A 385 17.81 -6.42 -17.06
CA ILE A 385 18.88 -7.39 -17.37
C ILE A 385 19.56 -7.03 -18.70
N ILE A 386 18.80 -6.70 -19.74
CA ILE A 386 19.35 -6.28 -21.04
C ILE A 386 20.22 -5.01 -20.87
N GLY A 387 19.70 -4.00 -20.16
CA GLY A 387 20.45 -2.78 -19.87
C GLY A 387 21.75 -3.04 -19.10
N LEU A 388 21.70 -3.89 -18.06
CA LEU A 388 22.88 -4.27 -17.29
C LEU A 388 23.92 -4.98 -18.17
N ILE A 389 23.53 -5.94 -19.01
CA ILE A 389 24.44 -6.64 -19.92
C ILE A 389 25.11 -5.66 -20.89
N VAL A 390 24.36 -4.70 -21.46
CA VAL A 390 24.92 -3.67 -22.35
C VAL A 390 25.96 -2.82 -21.62
N VAL A 391 25.68 -2.41 -20.39
CA VAL A 391 26.58 -1.57 -19.59
C VAL A 391 27.86 -2.32 -19.15
N LEU A 392 27.74 -3.57 -18.69
CA LEU A 392 28.88 -4.44 -18.40
C LEU A 392 29.74 -4.66 -19.66
N THR A 393 29.10 -4.93 -20.81
CA THR A 393 29.81 -5.11 -22.08
C THR A 393 30.54 -3.83 -22.52
N PHE A 394 29.94 -2.66 -22.32
CA PHE A 394 30.57 -1.37 -22.58
C PHE A 394 31.78 -1.13 -21.65
N MET A 395 31.63 -1.39 -20.35
CA MET A 395 32.72 -1.28 -19.38
C MET A 395 33.90 -2.18 -19.75
N LEU A 396 33.65 -3.47 -19.98
CA LEU A 396 34.67 -4.44 -20.34
C LEU A 396 35.37 -4.11 -21.68
N SER A 397 34.63 -3.64 -22.69
CA SER A 397 35.21 -3.35 -24.01
C SER A 397 36.00 -2.02 -24.05
N TYR A 398 35.48 -0.96 -23.44
CA TYR A 398 36.09 0.37 -23.46
C TYR A 398 37.17 0.55 -22.37
N TYR A 399 36.89 0.10 -21.14
CA TYR A 399 37.80 0.25 -19.99
C TYR A 399 38.61 -1.00 -19.66
N ARG A 400 38.40 -2.14 -20.33
CA ARG A 400 39.25 -3.34 -20.26
C ARG A 400 39.50 -3.82 -18.83
N VAL A 401 40.73 -3.77 -18.32
CA VAL A 401 41.05 -4.28 -16.96
C VAL A 401 40.40 -3.41 -15.87
N PRO A 402 40.55 -2.07 -15.85
CA PRO A 402 39.72 -1.21 -15.01
C PRO A 402 38.22 -1.47 -15.13
N GLY A 403 37.71 -1.66 -16.36
CA GLY A 403 36.31 -1.98 -16.64
C GLY A 403 35.82 -3.24 -15.91
N PHE A 404 36.53 -4.36 -16.10
CA PHE A 404 36.25 -5.63 -15.41
C PHE A 404 36.24 -5.50 -13.87
N LEU A 405 37.11 -4.65 -13.31
CA LEU A 405 37.15 -4.42 -11.86
C LEU A 405 35.99 -3.53 -11.36
N ALA A 406 35.51 -2.59 -12.19
CA ALA A 406 34.24 -1.90 -11.94
C ALA A 406 33.03 -2.85 -12.06
N ASP A 407 33.05 -3.79 -13.01
CA ASP A 407 31.97 -4.78 -13.18
C ASP A 407 31.86 -5.70 -11.95
N LEU A 408 32.98 -6.14 -11.38
CA LEU A 408 32.98 -6.88 -10.09
C LEU A 408 32.45 -6.02 -8.93
N ALA A 409 32.76 -4.71 -8.90
CA ALA A 409 32.21 -3.79 -7.92
C ALA A 409 30.70 -3.55 -8.16
N LEU A 410 30.21 -3.55 -9.40
CA LEU A 410 28.80 -3.40 -9.77
C LEU A 410 27.97 -4.64 -9.43
N ILE A 411 28.53 -5.84 -9.59
CA ILE A 411 27.91 -7.09 -9.11
C ILE A 411 27.82 -7.07 -7.58
N SER A 412 28.89 -6.66 -6.90
CA SER A 412 28.92 -6.51 -5.43
C SER A 412 27.91 -5.46 -4.95
N TYR A 413 27.78 -4.34 -5.66
CA TYR A 413 26.76 -3.32 -5.48
C TYR A 413 25.34 -3.90 -5.57
N GLY A 414 25.07 -4.72 -6.58
CA GLY A 414 23.78 -5.41 -6.75
C GLY A 414 23.44 -6.28 -5.53
N LEU A 415 24.36 -7.17 -5.14
CA LEU A 415 24.21 -8.04 -3.97
C LEU A 415 23.98 -7.25 -2.66
N ILE A 416 24.71 -6.15 -2.46
CA ILE A 416 24.51 -5.31 -1.25
C ILE A 416 23.11 -4.69 -1.24
N ASN A 417 22.61 -4.17 -2.38
CA ASN A 417 21.26 -3.62 -2.45
C ASN A 417 20.19 -4.68 -2.23
N LEU A 418 20.29 -5.85 -2.90
CA LEU A 418 19.31 -6.93 -2.75
C LEU A 418 19.29 -7.47 -1.31
N ALA A 419 20.45 -7.64 -0.67
CA ALA A 419 20.56 -8.01 0.73
C ALA A 419 19.92 -6.96 1.67
N ILE A 420 20.14 -5.66 1.43
CA ILE A 420 19.51 -4.57 2.20
C ILE A 420 17.98 -4.57 2.01
N TYR A 421 17.48 -4.76 0.79
CA TYR A 421 16.03 -4.77 0.53
C TYR A 421 15.36 -5.99 1.20
N LYS A 422 16.01 -7.17 1.16
CA LYS A 422 15.53 -8.42 1.77
C LYS A 422 15.58 -8.42 3.30
N PHE A 423 16.74 -8.11 3.88
CA PHE A 423 16.97 -8.20 5.33
C PHE A 423 16.56 -6.91 6.06
N GLY A 424 16.69 -5.75 5.42
CA GLY A 424 16.77 -4.47 6.13
C GLY A 424 18.09 -4.34 6.89
N ILE A 425 18.19 -3.31 7.74
CA ILE A 425 19.31 -3.13 8.66
C ILE A 425 18.75 -3.28 10.07
N PRO A 426 19.11 -4.34 10.84
CA PRO A 426 18.62 -4.55 12.19
C PRO A 426 18.78 -3.31 13.07
N GLY A 427 17.68 -2.84 13.65
CA GLY A 427 17.64 -1.64 14.50
C GLY A 427 17.60 -0.30 13.77
N LEU A 428 17.75 -0.25 12.44
CA LEU A 428 17.57 0.97 11.65
C LEU A 428 16.23 0.96 10.90
N PHE A 429 16.04 0.00 9.98
CA PHE A 429 14.86 -0.07 9.12
C PHE A 429 14.50 -1.53 8.80
N PRO A 430 13.20 -1.88 8.74
CA PRO A 430 12.77 -3.17 8.17
C PRO A 430 13.14 -3.25 6.69
N GLY A 431 13.06 -4.47 6.12
CA GLY A 431 13.26 -4.70 4.69
C GLY A 431 12.35 -3.81 3.82
N VAL A 432 12.81 -3.49 2.62
CA VAL A 432 12.14 -2.53 1.73
C VAL A 432 11.04 -3.21 0.93
N THR A 433 9.83 -2.68 0.99
CA THR A 433 8.72 -3.09 0.12
C THR A 433 8.99 -2.61 -1.32
N LEU A 434 9.26 -3.56 -2.20
CA LEU A 434 9.62 -3.35 -3.60
C LEU A 434 8.35 -3.07 -4.42
N SER A 435 8.19 -1.90 -5.02
CA SER A 435 7.12 -1.58 -5.99
C SER A 435 7.68 -1.47 -7.40
N LEU A 436 6.83 -1.31 -8.43
CA LEU A 436 7.30 -1.00 -9.79
C LEU A 436 8.22 0.26 -9.80
N PRO A 437 7.80 1.41 -9.24
CA PRO A 437 8.68 2.56 -9.06
C PRO A 437 9.93 2.25 -8.23
N GLY A 438 9.81 1.40 -7.19
CA GLY A 438 10.96 0.94 -6.40
C GLY A 438 12.03 0.23 -7.26
N ILE A 439 11.61 -0.65 -8.17
CA ILE A 439 12.50 -1.31 -9.14
C ILE A 439 13.14 -0.27 -10.06
N THR A 440 12.37 0.70 -10.57
CA THR A 440 12.91 1.80 -11.39
C THR A 440 13.96 2.62 -10.65
N GLY A 441 13.77 2.88 -9.35
CA GLY A 441 14.77 3.56 -8.51
C GLY A 441 16.09 2.79 -8.41
N PHE A 442 16.02 1.46 -8.25
CA PHE A 442 17.20 0.57 -8.26
C PHE A 442 17.88 0.50 -9.64
N LEU A 443 17.12 0.45 -10.74
CA LEU A 443 17.68 0.46 -12.09
C LEU A 443 18.37 1.80 -12.40
N LEU A 444 17.78 2.93 -11.99
CA LEU A 444 18.38 4.25 -12.11
C LEU A 444 19.67 4.37 -11.29
N SER A 445 19.68 3.88 -10.03
CA SER A 445 20.88 3.89 -9.20
C SER A 445 22.00 2.97 -9.71
N THR A 446 21.65 1.89 -10.41
CA THR A 446 22.63 1.02 -11.11
C THR A 446 23.38 1.81 -12.19
N GLY A 447 22.70 2.67 -12.95
CA GLY A 447 23.35 3.57 -13.91
C GLY A 447 24.30 4.58 -13.25
N MET A 448 23.88 5.19 -12.13
CA MET A 448 24.73 6.12 -11.37
C MET A 448 25.94 5.44 -10.71
N ALA A 449 25.84 4.16 -10.34
CA ALA A 449 26.97 3.39 -9.83
C ALA A 449 28.07 3.16 -10.87
N VAL A 450 27.69 3.13 -12.15
CA VAL A 450 28.60 2.99 -13.28
C VAL A 450 29.26 4.32 -13.63
N ASP A 451 28.51 5.43 -13.61
CA ASP A 451 29.00 6.79 -13.85
C ASP A 451 30.15 7.19 -12.93
N ALA A 452 30.05 6.89 -11.63
CA ALA A 452 31.12 7.15 -10.67
C ALA A 452 32.45 6.47 -11.06
N ASN A 453 32.39 5.22 -11.54
CA ASN A 453 33.58 4.48 -12.00
C ASN A 453 34.13 5.06 -13.32
N ILE A 454 33.27 5.45 -14.27
CA ILE A 454 33.65 6.14 -15.51
C ILE A 454 34.47 7.40 -15.21
N LEU A 455 33.99 8.24 -14.31
CA LEU A 455 34.63 9.52 -13.98
C LEU A 455 36.00 9.31 -13.31
N ILE A 456 36.14 8.32 -12.44
CA ILE A 456 37.45 7.91 -11.88
C ILE A 456 38.40 7.44 -12.99
N PHE A 457 37.91 6.63 -13.93
CA PHE A 457 38.74 6.04 -14.98
C PHE A 457 39.20 7.05 -16.02
N GLU A 458 38.36 8.00 -16.43
CA GLU A 458 38.81 9.07 -17.33
C GLU A 458 39.83 10.00 -16.66
N ARG A 459 39.67 10.34 -15.37
CA ARG A 459 40.69 11.10 -14.63
C ARG A 459 41.99 10.31 -14.46
N MET A 460 41.92 9.01 -14.21
CA MET A 460 43.11 8.13 -14.18
C MET A 460 43.79 8.06 -15.56
N LYS A 461 43.03 7.96 -16.65
CA LYS A 461 43.55 7.94 -18.03
C LYS A 461 44.16 9.28 -18.43
N GLU A 462 43.61 10.41 -18.00
CA GLU A 462 44.17 11.75 -18.17
C GLU A 462 45.58 11.84 -17.57
N GLU A 463 45.76 11.34 -16.35
CA GLU A 463 47.04 11.34 -15.61
C GLU A 463 48.07 10.36 -16.23
N LEU A 464 47.63 9.18 -16.68
CA LEU A 464 48.46 8.21 -17.38
C LEU A 464 48.93 8.73 -18.75
N ARG A 465 48.07 9.43 -19.50
CA ARG A 465 48.42 10.09 -20.77
C ARG A 465 49.46 11.21 -20.59
N GLN A 466 49.53 11.82 -19.41
CA GLN A 466 50.60 12.75 -19.02
C GLN A 466 51.90 12.06 -18.61
N GLY A 467 52.01 10.73 -18.78
CA GLY A 467 53.20 9.95 -18.46
C GLY A 467 53.44 9.72 -16.97
N ARG A 468 52.44 9.97 -16.11
CA ARG A 468 52.58 9.71 -14.66
C ARG A 468 52.56 8.22 -14.36
N PRO A 469 53.32 7.74 -13.36
CA PRO A 469 53.34 6.32 -13.00
C PRO A 469 51.98 5.87 -12.47
N LEU A 470 51.63 4.61 -12.74
CA LEU A 470 50.30 4.06 -12.52
C LEU A 470 49.76 4.25 -11.08
N PRO A 471 50.54 4.04 -9.99
CA PRO A 471 50.06 4.29 -8.62
C PRO A 471 49.64 5.75 -8.37
N VAL A 472 50.37 6.72 -8.94
CA VAL A 472 50.08 8.15 -8.81
C VAL A 472 48.85 8.52 -9.63
N ALA A 473 48.71 7.96 -10.83
CA ALA A 473 47.54 8.20 -11.67
C ALA A 473 46.24 7.65 -11.05
N ILE A 474 46.29 6.51 -10.34
CA ILE A 474 45.15 5.97 -9.60
C ILE A 474 44.77 6.91 -8.44
N GLU A 475 45.74 7.30 -7.60
CA GLU A 475 45.47 8.18 -6.46
C GLU A 475 44.96 9.57 -6.91
N ALA A 476 45.53 10.12 -7.99
CA ALA A 476 45.03 11.33 -8.64
C ALA A 476 43.62 11.15 -9.23
N GLY A 477 43.34 10.03 -9.89
CA GLY A 477 42.02 9.68 -10.41
C GLY A 477 40.94 9.70 -9.33
N PHE A 478 41.15 8.95 -8.24
CA PHE A 478 40.21 8.92 -7.11
C PHE A 478 40.06 10.28 -6.41
N SER A 479 41.16 10.99 -6.13
CA SER A 479 41.12 12.26 -5.40
C SER A 479 40.51 13.41 -6.21
N ARG A 480 40.77 13.48 -7.52
CA ARG A 480 40.17 14.47 -8.43
C ARG A 480 38.71 14.16 -8.77
N ALA A 481 38.33 12.88 -8.85
CA ALA A 481 36.95 12.48 -9.10
C ALA A 481 36.02 12.68 -7.89
N TRP A 482 36.57 12.60 -6.67
CA TRP A 482 35.80 12.58 -5.42
C TRP A 482 34.82 13.74 -5.26
N THR A 483 35.24 14.97 -5.54
CA THR A 483 34.36 16.16 -5.42
C THR A 483 33.16 16.06 -6.35
N SER A 484 33.40 15.79 -7.63
CA SER A 484 32.33 15.64 -8.64
C SER A 484 31.35 14.50 -8.29
N ILE A 485 31.87 13.35 -7.83
CA ILE A 485 31.05 12.19 -7.44
C ILE A 485 30.22 12.51 -6.20
N ARG A 486 30.83 13.11 -5.18
CA ARG A 486 30.14 13.49 -3.93
C ARG A 486 29.05 14.52 -4.22
N ASP A 487 29.36 15.56 -4.97
CA ASP A 487 28.46 16.70 -5.15
C ASP A 487 27.25 16.34 -6.03
N SER A 488 27.46 15.51 -7.07
CA SER A 488 26.39 14.92 -7.87
C SER A 488 25.47 14.02 -7.03
N ASN A 489 26.03 13.03 -6.32
CA ASN A 489 25.25 12.09 -5.52
C ASN A 489 24.56 12.76 -4.32
N LEU A 490 25.16 13.78 -3.70
CA LEU A 490 24.55 14.55 -2.62
C LEU A 490 23.28 15.28 -3.10
N SER A 491 23.28 15.83 -4.32
CA SER A 491 22.09 16.40 -4.95
C SER A 491 20.98 15.34 -5.08
N THR A 492 21.31 14.15 -5.58
CA THR A 492 20.35 13.03 -5.70
C THR A 492 19.81 12.58 -4.34
N LEU A 493 20.66 12.50 -3.30
CA LEU A 493 20.22 12.16 -1.94
C LEU A 493 19.26 13.21 -1.37
N LEU A 494 19.51 14.51 -1.61
CA LEU A 494 18.58 15.58 -1.22
C LEU A 494 17.25 15.45 -1.96
N THR A 495 17.26 15.16 -3.28
CA THR A 495 16.03 14.87 -4.03
C THR A 495 15.28 13.67 -3.45
N CYS A 496 15.97 12.58 -3.08
CA CYS A 496 15.35 11.42 -2.45
C CYS A 496 14.70 11.77 -1.10
N ILE A 497 15.34 12.61 -0.28
CA ILE A 497 14.76 13.07 1.00
C ILE A 497 13.47 13.85 0.77
N VAL A 498 13.46 14.78 -0.20
CA VAL A 498 12.25 15.55 -0.57
C VAL A 498 11.15 14.64 -1.10
N LEU A 499 11.48 13.69 -1.99
CA LEU A 499 10.52 12.73 -2.54
C LEU A 499 9.96 11.78 -1.46
N TYR A 500 10.78 11.35 -0.50
CA TYR A 500 10.33 10.52 0.64
C TYR A 500 9.38 11.28 1.57
N TRP A 501 9.69 12.55 1.88
CA TRP A 501 8.85 13.43 2.68
C TRP A 501 7.51 13.69 1.98
N PHE A 502 7.54 14.03 0.69
CA PHE A 502 6.33 14.26 -0.11
C PHE A 502 5.49 12.98 -0.24
N GLY A 503 6.12 11.84 -0.55
CA GLY A 503 5.46 10.54 -0.64
C GLY A 503 4.79 10.10 0.66
N SER A 504 5.39 10.43 1.81
CA SER A 504 4.84 10.10 3.13
C SER A 504 3.70 11.01 3.56
N ASN A 505 3.74 12.31 3.26
CA ASN A 505 2.72 13.26 3.70
C ASN A 505 1.48 13.29 2.80
N PHE A 506 1.67 13.17 1.48
CA PHE A 506 0.58 13.26 0.51
C PHE A 506 0.01 11.89 0.10
N GLY A 507 0.49 10.79 0.70
CA GLY A 507 0.00 9.43 0.43
C GLY A 507 0.44 8.85 -0.92
N ALA A 508 1.49 9.40 -1.53
CA ALA A 508 2.07 8.87 -2.76
C ALA A 508 3.08 7.75 -2.45
N SER A 509 2.56 6.61 -1.96
CA SER A 509 3.32 5.40 -1.62
C SER A 509 4.26 4.91 -2.74
N MET A 510 3.79 4.98 -3.98
CA MET A 510 4.57 4.74 -5.20
C MET A 510 5.89 5.55 -5.24
N VAL A 511 5.82 6.86 -4.95
CA VAL A 511 6.98 7.78 -4.96
C VAL A 511 7.90 7.50 -3.77
N LYS A 512 7.34 7.18 -2.60
CA LYS A 512 8.08 6.77 -1.40
C LYS A 512 8.96 5.53 -1.68
N GLY A 513 8.43 4.52 -2.36
CA GLY A 513 9.17 3.32 -2.76
C GLY A 513 10.36 3.63 -3.69
N PHE A 514 10.13 4.45 -4.73
CA PHE A 514 11.20 4.94 -5.62
C PHE A 514 12.29 5.71 -4.86
N ALA A 515 11.89 6.61 -3.96
CA ALA A 515 12.83 7.43 -3.20
C ALA A 515 13.74 6.61 -2.26
N ILE A 516 13.20 5.59 -1.59
CA ILE A 516 13.98 4.72 -0.69
C ILE A 516 14.98 3.88 -1.48
N THR A 517 14.55 3.23 -2.56
CA THR A 517 15.44 2.36 -3.34
C THR A 517 16.55 3.17 -4.02
N LEU A 518 16.23 4.36 -4.55
CA LEU A 518 17.20 5.30 -5.12
C LEU A 518 18.18 5.82 -4.07
N PHE A 519 17.71 6.19 -2.87
CA PHE A 519 18.57 6.66 -1.77
C PHE A 519 19.59 5.60 -1.32
N ILE A 520 19.11 4.38 -1.05
CA ILE A 520 19.98 3.24 -0.71
C ILE A 520 20.94 2.97 -1.86
N GLY A 521 20.43 2.97 -3.09
CA GLY A 521 21.20 2.76 -4.30
C GLY A 521 22.32 3.80 -4.50
N VAL A 522 22.11 5.06 -4.13
CA VAL A 522 23.16 6.10 -4.19
C VAL A 522 24.18 5.95 -3.05
N CYS A 523 23.73 5.64 -1.83
CA CYS A 523 24.63 5.41 -0.69
C CYS A 523 25.55 4.21 -0.93
N VAL A 524 25.01 3.10 -1.42
CA VAL A 524 25.78 1.89 -1.75
C VAL A 524 26.68 2.12 -2.97
N SER A 525 26.22 2.88 -3.98
CA SER A 525 27.04 3.14 -5.17
C SER A 525 28.30 3.92 -4.83
N MET A 526 28.17 5.01 -4.06
CA MET A 526 29.30 5.77 -3.54
C MET A 526 30.27 4.86 -2.76
N PHE A 527 29.78 4.06 -1.81
CA PHE A 527 30.61 3.13 -1.05
C PHE A 527 31.38 2.16 -1.96
N THR A 528 30.70 1.51 -2.90
CA THR A 528 31.35 0.54 -3.81
C THR A 528 32.39 1.20 -4.72
N ALA A 529 32.11 2.38 -5.30
CA ALA A 529 33.06 3.08 -6.15
C ALA A 529 34.32 3.52 -5.38
N ILE A 530 34.17 4.14 -4.21
CA ILE A 530 35.30 4.68 -3.43
C ILE A 530 36.12 3.57 -2.75
N THR A 531 35.44 2.53 -2.24
CA THR A 531 36.05 1.49 -1.40
C THR A 531 36.35 0.21 -2.16
N MET A 532 35.38 -0.37 -2.88
CA MET A 532 35.58 -1.64 -3.58
C MET A 532 36.41 -1.45 -4.85
N THR A 533 36.02 -0.59 -5.78
CA THR A 533 36.77 -0.37 -7.04
C THR A 533 38.22 0.04 -6.74
N ARG A 534 38.43 0.92 -5.75
CA ARG A 534 39.78 1.30 -5.29
C ARG A 534 40.59 0.11 -4.77
N THR A 535 40.00 -0.71 -3.89
CA THR A 535 40.69 -1.88 -3.31
C THR A 535 41.01 -2.91 -4.39
N PHE A 536 40.08 -3.17 -5.32
CA PHE A 536 40.29 -4.11 -6.44
C PHE A 536 41.39 -3.63 -7.38
N LEU A 537 41.40 -2.35 -7.77
CA LEU A 537 42.48 -1.76 -8.55
C LEU A 537 43.82 -1.90 -7.83
N SER A 538 43.93 -1.39 -6.60
CA SER A 538 45.18 -1.47 -5.83
C SER A 538 45.69 -2.91 -5.67
N PHE A 539 44.81 -3.87 -5.37
CA PHE A 539 45.20 -5.28 -5.23
C PHE A 539 45.70 -5.90 -6.55
N VAL A 540 44.98 -5.68 -7.66
CA VAL A 540 45.38 -6.23 -8.97
C VAL A 540 46.67 -5.59 -9.49
N PHE A 541 46.90 -4.30 -9.22
CA PHE A 541 48.15 -3.63 -9.56
C PHE A 541 49.31 -4.01 -8.63
N ASP A 542 49.08 -4.26 -7.34
CA ASP A 542 50.10 -4.81 -6.43
C ASP A 542 50.56 -6.23 -6.86
N LEU A 543 49.69 -6.98 -7.54
CA LEU A 543 49.96 -8.32 -8.05
C LEU A 543 50.55 -8.34 -9.47
N VAL A 544 50.03 -7.52 -10.38
CA VAL A 544 50.28 -7.60 -11.84
C VAL A 544 50.74 -6.25 -12.45
N GLY A 545 50.93 -5.20 -11.65
CA GLY A 545 51.18 -3.83 -12.11
C GLY A 545 52.32 -3.68 -13.12
N ARG A 546 53.48 -4.31 -12.89
CA ARG A 546 54.64 -4.26 -13.82
C ARG A 546 54.38 -4.90 -15.19
N PHE A 547 53.34 -5.72 -15.32
CA PHE A 547 52.90 -6.29 -16.60
C PHE A 547 51.87 -5.38 -17.29
N LEU A 548 51.01 -4.73 -16.49
CA LEU A 548 50.00 -3.77 -16.96
C LEU A 548 50.66 -2.47 -17.46
N GLU A 549 51.67 -1.95 -16.77
CA GLU A 549 52.48 -0.80 -17.21
C GLU A 549 53.16 -1.03 -18.57
N LYS A 550 53.56 -2.28 -18.87
CA LYS A 550 54.15 -2.66 -20.17
C LYS A 550 53.12 -2.84 -21.29
N ARG A 551 51.83 -2.81 -20.97
CA ARG A 551 50.72 -3.02 -21.91
C ARG A 551 49.64 -1.96 -21.69
N PRO A 552 49.92 -0.66 -21.97
CA PRO A 552 49.00 0.44 -21.69
C PRO A 552 47.61 0.27 -22.31
N TRP A 553 47.50 -0.47 -23.42
CA TRP A 553 46.22 -0.83 -24.02
C TRP A 553 45.28 -1.53 -23.03
N LEU A 554 45.76 -2.36 -22.09
CA LEU A 554 44.93 -3.03 -21.07
C LEU A 554 44.28 -2.05 -20.08
N LEU A 555 44.76 -0.81 -20.01
CA LEU A 555 44.24 0.27 -19.17
C LEU A 555 43.27 1.20 -19.93
N GLY A 556 42.92 0.88 -21.18
CA GLY A 556 42.02 1.68 -22.02
C GLY A 556 42.67 2.94 -22.61
N ILE A 557 43.99 2.93 -22.79
CA ILE A 557 44.81 4.01 -23.38
C ILE A 557 45.33 3.58 -24.75
#